data_AF-A0A498M0C5-F1
#
_entry.id   AF-A0A498M0C5-F1
#
_cell.length_a   1.000
_cell.length_b   1.000
_cell.length_c   1.000
_cell.angle_alpha   90.00
_cell.angle_beta   90.00
_cell.angle_gamma   90.00
#
_symmetry.space_group_name_H-M   'P 1'
#
loop_
_entity.id
_entity.type
_entity.pdbx_description
1 polymer ?
#
loop_
_entity_poly.entity_id
_entity_poly.type
_entity_poly.pdbx_seq_one_letter_code
_entity_poly.pdbx_strand_id
1 'polypeptide(L)'
;MDEASVISREEESSNSNFAQALDKLTENITKVIDEKVNTVLVAINDQTVQFQALVERVGQAEERIASVENSTESLQATVADLQKKLSEMSARIDDLENRGRRCNLRLVGLPEGTEGSDLVHFFEKWLLCET
;
A
#
# COMPACT_ATOMS: atom_id res chain seq x y z
N MET A 1 -29.41 75.45 53.83
CA MET A 1 -29.76 75.38 52.39
C MET A 1 -28.90 74.27 51.82
N ASP A 2 -29.09 73.00 52.22
CA ASP A 2 -27.98 72.03 52.06
C ASP A 2 -28.38 70.57 51.78
N GLU A 3 -29.65 70.22 51.58
CA GLU A 3 -30.03 68.85 51.20
C GLU A 3 -29.98 68.63 49.68
N ALA A 4 -30.47 69.59 48.89
CA ALA A 4 -30.45 69.48 47.42
C ALA A 4 -29.02 69.41 46.85
N SER A 5 -28.06 70.10 47.48
CA SER A 5 -26.64 70.07 47.08
C SER A 5 -25.96 68.73 47.36
N VAL A 6 -26.42 67.97 48.36
CA VAL A 6 -25.83 66.69 48.74
C VAL A 6 -26.37 65.59 47.83
N ILE A 7 -27.68 65.61 47.55
CA ILE A 7 -28.34 64.66 46.64
C ILE A 7 -27.75 64.74 45.22
N SER A 8 -27.56 65.94 44.67
CA SER A 8 -26.96 66.10 43.33
C SER A 8 -25.51 65.60 43.25
N ARG A 9 -24.72 65.74 44.33
CA ARG A 9 -23.34 65.23 44.41
C ARG A 9 -23.28 63.71 44.53
N GLU A 10 -24.22 63.11 45.25
CA GLU A 10 -24.34 61.64 45.36
C GLU A 10 -24.80 61.00 44.05
N GLU A 11 -25.70 61.65 43.32
CA GLU A 11 -26.11 61.22 41.97
C GLU A 11 -24.97 61.30 40.96
N GLU A 12 -24.20 62.40 40.91
CA GLU A 12 -23.02 62.51 40.04
C GLU A 12 -21.93 61.50 40.37
N SER A 13 -21.68 61.25 41.66
CA SER A 13 -20.72 60.24 42.13
C SER A 13 -21.17 58.83 41.75
N SER A 14 -22.46 58.51 41.92
CA SER A 14 -23.03 57.21 41.54
C SER A 14 -22.98 56.98 40.04
N ASN A 15 -23.25 58.01 39.23
CA ASN A 15 -23.18 57.93 37.78
C ASN A 15 -21.72 57.78 37.28
N SER A 16 -20.76 58.43 37.94
CA SER A 16 -19.33 58.26 37.68
C SER A 16 -18.85 56.84 37.99
N ASN A 17 -19.28 56.26 39.12
CA ASN A 17 -18.93 54.89 39.51
C ASN A 17 -19.50 53.86 38.53
N PHE A 18 -20.70 54.07 38.01
CA PHE A 18 -21.30 53.20 36.99
C PHE A 18 -20.54 53.27 35.66
N ALA A 19 -20.16 54.47 35.21
CA ALA A 19 -19.35 54.65 34.01
C ALA A 19 -17.98 53.92 34.12
N GLN A 20 -17.30 54.07 35.26
CA GLN A 20 -16.04 53.34 35.53
C GLN A 20 -16.21 51.82 35.54
N ALA A 21 -17.35 51.32 36.04
CA ALA A 21 -17.65 49.89 36.01
C ALA A 21 -17.86 49.37 34.58
N LEU A 22 -18.51 50.15 33.70
CA LEU A 22 -18.68 49.82 32.29
C LEU A 22 -17.35 49.87 31.52
N ASP A 23 -16.50 50.85 31.79
CA ASP A 23 -15.17 50.94 31.18
C ASP A 23 -14.32 49.72 31.56
N LYS A 24 -14.31 49.37 32.85
CA LYS A 24 -13.58 48.21 33.36
C LYS A 24 -14.13 46.89 32.81
N LEU A 25 -15.45 46.78 32.66
CA LEU A 25 -16.08 45.61 32.03
C LEU A 25 -15.68 45.52 30.56
N THR A 26 -15.71 46.63 29.83
CA THR A 26 -15.32 46.71 28.42
C THR A 26 -13.85 46.33 28.23
N GLU A 27 -12.96 46.85 29.07
CA GLU A 27 -11.53 46.49 29.06
C GLU A 27 -11.30 45.00 29.30
N ASN A 28 -11.98 44.42 30.31
CA ASN A 28 -11.88 42.99 30.61
C ASN A 28 -12.40 42.13 29.44
N ILE A 29 -13.51 42.51 28.81
CA ILE A 29 -14.08 41.81 27.66
C ILE A 29 -13.10 41.86 26.49
N THR A 30 -12.58 43.04 26.15
CA THR A 30 -11.60 43.19 25.07
C THR A 30 -10.38 42.32 25.32
N LYS A 31 -9.83 42.33 26.54
CA LYS A 31 -8.68 41.50 26.91
C LYS A 31 -8.97 40.01 26.76
N VAL A 32 -10.10 39.52 27.26
CA VAL A 32 -10.46 38.10 27.16
C VAL A 32 -10.67 37.70 25.70
N ILE A 33 -11.30 38.56 24.90
CA ILE A 33 -11.49 38.32 23.46
C ILE A 33 -10.14 38.23 22.77
N ASP A 34 -9.24 39.21 22.98
CA ASP A 34 -7.91 39.21 22.36
C ASP A 34 -7.11 37.96 22.75
N GLU A 35 -7.11 37.58 24.03
CA GLU A 35 -6.41 36.37 24.50
C GLU A 35 -6.97 35.10 23.84
N LYS A 36 -8.30 34.95 23.78
CA LYS A 36 -8.93 33.76 23.19
C LYS A 36 -8.80 33.73 21.67
N VAL A 37 -8.95 34.85 20.99
CA VAL A 37 -8.76 34.96 19.54
C VAL A 37 -7.32 34.63 19.17
N ASN A 38 -6.33 35.18 19.89
CA ASN A 38 -4.93 34.86 19.66
C ASN A 38 -4.64 33.37 19.89
N THR A 39 -5.20 32.78 20.96
CA THR A 39 -5.05 31.34 21.23
C THR A 39 -5.59 30.49 20.07
N VAL A 40 -6.77 30.84 19.54
CA VAL A 40 -7.39 30.13 18.42
C VAL A 40 -6.58 30.33 17.13
N LEU A 41 -6.09 31.53 16.85
CA LEU A 41 -5.26 31.82 15.68
C LEU A 41 -3.97 30.99 15.68
N VAL A 42 -3.30 30.88 16.82
CA VAL A 42 -2.10 30.05 16.97
C VAL A 42 -2.43 28.58 16.71
N ALA A 43 -3.53 28.07 17.27
CA ALA A 43 -3.95 26.68 17.05
C ALA A 43 -4.29 26.40 15.57
N ILE A 44 -4.98 27.32 14.88
CA ILE A 44 -5.29 27.19 13.46
C ILE A 44 -4.02 27.20 12.60
N ASN A 45 -3.05 28.05 12.94
CA ASN A 45 -1.80 28.11 12.22
C ASN A 45 -0.99 26.81 12.39
N ASP A 46 -0.93 26.27 13.62
CA ASP A 46 -0.29 24.98 13.89
C ASP A 46 -0.96 23.85 13.10
N GLN A 47 -2.30 23.78 13.11
CA GLN A 47 -3.05 22.82 12.31
C GLN A 47 -2.76 22.97 10.81
N THR A 48 -2.67 24.20 10.30
CA THR A 48 -2.34 24.47 8.90
C THR A 48 -0.97 23.88 8.52
N VAL A 49 0.03 24.06 9.38
CA VAL A 49 1.37 23.49 9.18
C VAL A 49 1.34 21.95 9.20
N GLN A 50 0.61 21.37 10.16
CA GLN A 50 0.45 19.91 10.23
C GLN A 50 -0.26 19.34 9.00
N PHE A 51 -1.29 20.02 8.50
CA PHE A 51 -2.00 19.62 7.29
C PHE A 51 -1.10 19.69 6.06
N GLN A 52 -0.28 20.73 5.92
CA GLN A 52 0.67 20.84 4.81
C GLN A 52 1.69 19.68 4.83
N ALA A 53 2.22 19.34 6.00
CA ALA A 53 3.12 18.20 6.15
C ALA A 53 2.44 16.85 5.83
N LEU A 54 1.15 16.71 6.16
CA LEU A 54 0.38 15.52 5.79
C LEU A 54 0.15 15.43 4.28
N VAL A 55 -0.19 16.53 3.62
CA VAL A 55 -0.36 16.58 2.15
C VAL A 55 0.93 16.14 1.46
N GLU A 56 2.08 16.64 1.90
CA GLU A 56 3.39 16.24 1.35
C GLU A 56 3.67 14.74 1.55
N ARG A 57 3.44 14.23 2.76
CA ARG A 57 3.63 12.80 3.05
C ARG A 57 2.70 11.90 2.25
N VAL A 58 1.45 12.32 2.06
CA VAL A 58 0.46 11.57 1.27
C VAL A 58 0.89 11.57 -0.20
N GLY A 59 1.27 12.72 -0.76
CA GLY A 59 1.76 12.79 -2.15
C GLY A 59 2.97 11.88 -2.40
N GLN A 60 3.94 11.88 -1.48
CA GLN A 60 5.09 10.95 -1.58
C GLN A 60 4.68 9.47 -1.48
N ALA A 61 3.67 9.16 -0.67
CA ALA A 61 3.16 7.80 -0.55
C ALA A 61 2.44 7.37 -1.84
N GLU A 62 1.63 8.26 -2.43
CA GLU A 62 0.93 8.04 -3.70
C GLU A 62 1.92 7.79 -4.85
N GLU A 63 2.97 8.60 -4.97
CA GLU A 63 4.02 8.41 -5.98
C GLU A 63 4.74 7.06 -5.84
N ARG A 64 5.05 6.66 -4.60
CA ARG A 64 5.67 5.36 -4.32
C ARG A 64 4.74 4.20 -4.65
N ILE A 65 3.46 4.33 -4.34
CA ILE A 65 2.44 3.31 -4.66
C ILE A 65 2.33 3.17 -6.18
N ALA A 66 2.19 4.27 -6.92
CA ALA A 66 2.13 4.24 -8.38
C ALA A 66 3.38 3.60 -9.01
N SER A 67 4.57 3.86 -8.47
CA SER A 67 5.81 3.22 -8.92
C SER A 67 5.82 1.71 -8.68
N VAL A 68 5.34 1.27 -7.52
CA VAL A 68 5.23 -0.16 -7.17
C VAL A 68 4.18 -0.86 -8.02
N GLU A 69 3.04 -0.23 -8.27
CA GLU A 69 1.98 -0.76 -9.13
C GLU A 69 2.50 -0.97 -10.56
N ASN A 70 3.13 0.04 -11.17
CA ASN A 70 3.74 -0.08 -12.49
C ASN A 70 4.79 -1.20 -12.57
N SER A 71 5.63 -1.31 -11.53
CA SER A 71 6.66 -2.37 -11.46
C SER A 71 6.02 -3.75 -11.34
N THR A 72 4.94 -3.85 -10.57
CA THR A 72 4.20 -5.11 -10.37
C THR A 72 3.54 -5.57 -11.66
N GLU A 73 2.91 -4.66 -12.42
CA GLU A 73 2.34 -4.97 -13.73
C GLU A 73 3.39 -5.47 -14.72
N SER A 74 4.55 -4.80 -14.78
CA SER A 74 5.67 -5.23 -15.63
C SER A 74 6.21 -6.62 -15.25
N LEU A 75 6.34 -6.88 -13.94
CA LEU A 75 6.76 -8.20 -13.44
C LEU A 75 5.72 -9.28 -13.75
N GLN A 76 4.42 -8.99 -13.59
CA GLN A 76 3.35 -9.92 -13.93
C GLN A 76 3.38 -10.29 -15.42
N ALA A 77 3.56 -9.31 -16.31
CA ALA A 77 3.69 -9.55 -17.74
C ALA A 77 4.92 -10.43 -18.06
N THR A 78 6.05 -10.15 -17.41
CA THR A 78 7.29 -10.93 -17.58
C THR A 78 7.11 -12.37 -17.11
N VAL A 79 6.47 -12.58 -15.95
CA VAL A 79 6.18 -13.91 -15.41
C VAL A 79 5.28 -14.69 -16.37
N ALA A 80 4.24 -14.07 -16.92
CA ALA A 80 3.35 -14.71 -17.88
C ALA A 80 4.09 -15.15 -19.16
N ASP A 81 4.97 -14.30 -19.70
CA ASP A 81 5.80 -14.66 -20.85
C ASP A 81 6.77 -15.81 -20.55
N LEU A 82 7.41 -15.79 -19.37
CA LEU A 82 8.29 -16.87 -18.94
C LEU A 82 7.55 -18.20 -18.74
N GLN A 83 6.35 -18.16 -18.15
CA GLN A 83 5.49 -19.35 -18.00
C GLN A 83 5.13 -19.95 -19.35
N LYS A 84 4.79 -19.10 -20.33
CA LYS A 84 4.51 -19.53 -21.70
C LYS A 84 5.74 -20.16 -22.36
N LYS A 85 6.90 -19.52 -22.25
CA LYS A 85 8.15 -20.09 -22.80
C LYS A 85 8.50 -21.44 -22.16
N LEU A 86 8.30 -21.56 -20.85
CA LEU A 86 8.55 -22.80 -20.12
C LEU A 86 7.63 -23.93 -20.60
N SER A 87 6.33 -23.66 -20.80
CA SER A 87 5.39 -24.67 -21.29
C SER A 87 5.70 -25.09 -22.73
N GLU A 88 6.04 -24.14 -23.60
CA GLU A 88 6.48 -24.42 -24.97
C GLU A 88 7.76 -25.26 -25.01
N MET A 89 8.75 -24.93 -24.18
CA MET A 89 9.99 -25.71 -24.06
C MET A 89 9.72 -27.12 -23.52
N SER A 90 8.88 -27.25 -22.51
CA SER A 90 8.50 -28.54 -21.94
C SER A 90 7.84 -29.43 -23.00
N ALA A 91 6.93 -28.88 -23.80
CA ALA A 91 6.27 -29.62 -24.89
C ALA A 91 7.27 -30.05 -25.98
N ARG A 92 8.24 -29.20 -26.31
CA ARG A 92 9.31 -29.55 -27.26
C ARG A 92 10.22 -30.66 -26.73
N ILE A 93 10.56 -30.63 -25.45
CA ILE A 93 11.37 -31.68 -24.82
C ILE A 93 10.61 -33.01 -24.89
N ASP A 94 9.33 -33.02 -24.54
CA ASP A 94 8.49 -34.22 -24.61
C ASP A 94 8.39 -34.79 -26.05
N ASP A 95 8.15 -33.94 -27.06
CA ASP A 95 8.16 -34.36 -28.46
C ASP A 95 9.51 -34.97 -28.88
N LEU A 96 10.63 -34.36 -28.47
CA LEU A 96 11.98 -34.87 -28.76
C LEU A 96 12.24 -36.22 -28.07
N GLU A 97 11.85 -36.38 -26.81
CA GLU A 97 11.96 -37.66 -26.10
C GLU A 97 11.12 -38.75 -26.78
N ASN A 98 9.88 -38.43 -27.14
CA ASN A 98 8.97 -39.36 -27.81
C ASN A 98 9.49 -39.77 -29.18
N ARG A 99 10.03 -38.84 -29.96
CA ARG A 99 10.69 -39.16 -31.25
C ARG A 99 11.93 -40.01 -31.07
N GLY A 100 12.77 -39.69 -30.08
CA GLY A 100 13.99 -40.43 -29.77
C GLY A 100 13.72 -41.87 -29.29
N ARG A 101 12.61 -42.10 -28.59
CA ARG A 101 12.19 -43.43 -28.13
C ARG A 101 11.30 -44.17 -29.12
N ARG A 102 10.86 -43.55 -30.22
CA ARG A 102 9.84 -44.11 -31.13
C ARG A 102 10.20 -45.47 -31.72
N CYS A 103 11.48 -45.76 -31.88
CA CYS A 103 11.98 -47.04 -32.41
C CYS A 103 12.60 -47.93 -31.33
N ASN A 104 12.49 -47.54 -30.05
CA ASN A 104 13.05 -48.32 -28.95
C ASN A 104 11.97 -49.24 -28.40
N LEU A 105 12.25 -50.54 -28.38
CA LEU A 105 11.40 -51.52 -27.71
C LEU A 105 11.91 -51.74 -26.28
N ARG A 106 10.99 -51.74 -25.30
CA ARG A 106 11.30 -52.09 -23.91
C ARG A 106 10.66 -53.42 -23.57
N LEU A 107 11.48 -54.44 -23.45
CA LEU A 107 11.06 -55.81 -23.12
C LEU A 107 11.11 -55.99 -21.60
N VAL A 108 10.02 -56.49 -21.01
CA VAL A 108 9.87 -56.67 -19.56
C VAL A 108 9.51 -58.13 -19.28
N GLY A 109 10.17 -58.74 -18.30
CA GLY A 109 9.92 -60.14 -17.90
C GLY A 109 10.83 -61.18 -18.57
N LEU A 110 11.87 -60.75 -19.29
CA LEU A 110 12.93 -61.66 -19.76
C LEU A 110 13.82 -62.08 -18.57
N PRO A 111 14.00 -63.39 -18.30
CA PRO A 111 14.93 -63.86 -17.29
C PRO A 111 16.38 -63.53 -17.68
N GLU A 112 17.18 -63.09 -16.72
CA GLU A 112 18.59 -62.75 -16.97
C GLU A 112 19.38 -63.97 -17.48
N GLY A 113 20.19 -63.76 -18.53
CA GLY A 113 21.10 -64.79 -19.07
C GLY A 113 20.51 -65.70 -20.16
N THR A 114 19.24 -65.55 -20.55
CA THR A 114 18.65 -66.32 -21.66
C THR A 114 19.19 -65.93 -23.04
N GLU A 115 19.83 -64.76 -23.12
CA GLU A 115 20.22 -64.08 -24.36
C GLU A 115 21.51 -64.65 -24.97
N GLY A 116 22.33 -65.37 -24.18
CA GLY A 116 23.61 -65.93 -24.65
C GLY A 116 24.63 -64.84 -24.99
N SER A 117 25.52 -65.10 -25.97
CA SER A 117 26.54 -64.13 -26.42
C SER A 117 26.11 -63.28 -27.62
N ASP A 118 25.00 -63.63 -28.29
CA ASP A 118 24.51 -62.94 -29.49
C ASP A 118 23.02 -62.59 -29.34
N LEU A 119 22.79 -61.33 -29.00
CA LEU A 119 21.46 -60.74 -28.78
C LEU A 119 20.59 -60.75 -30.05
N VAL A 120 21.20 -60.52 -31.22
CA VAL A 120 20.45 -60.40 -32.48
C VAL A 120 19.88 -61.75 -32.86
N HIS A 121 20.70 -62.79 -32.81
CA HIS A 121 20.27 -64.14 -33.14
C HIS A 121 19.20 -64.67 -32.14
N PHE A 122 19.34 -64.33 -30.85
CA PHE A 122 18.31 -64.64 -29.86
C PHE A 122 16.96 -64.02 -30.23
N PHE A 123 16.92 -62.72 -30.57
CA PHE A 123 15.67 -62.04 -30.91
C PHE A 123 15.07 -62.52 -32.24
N GLU A 124 15.89 -62.82 -33.25
CA GLU A 124 15.41 -63.41 -34.51
C GLU A 124 14.68 -64.72 -34.24
N LYS A 125 15.30 -65.62 -33.47
CA LYS A 125 14.70 -66.91 -33.14
C LYS A 125 13.45 -66.74 -32.27
N TRP A 126 13.52 -65.88 -31.25
CA TRP A 126 12.41 -65.67 -30.32
C TRP A 126 11.17 -65.12 -31.03
N LEU A 127 11.32 -64.13 -31.91
CA LEU A 127 10.21 -63.53 -32.67
C LEU A 127 9.65 -64.46 -33.76
N LEU A 128 10.48 -65.31 -34.37
CA LEU A 128 10.08 -66.21 -35.46
C LEU A 128 9.50 -67.55 -34.96
N CYS A 129 9.64 -67.87 -33.66
CA CYS A 129 9.24 -69.17 -33.13
C CYS A 129 7.76 -69.24 -32.68
N GLU A 130 6.97 -68.17 -32.83
CA GLU A 130 5.57 -68.09 -32.40
C GLU A 130 4.55 -67.94 -33.56
N THR A 131 4.91 -68.44 -34.75
CA THR A 131 3.95 -68.84 -35.81
C THR A 131 4.04 -70.33 -36.07
#